data_AF-A0AAX2S111-F1
#
_entry.id   AF-A0AAX2S111-F1
#
_cell.length_a   1.000
_cell.length_b   1.000
_cell.length_c   1.000
_cell.angle_alpha   90.00
_cell.angle_beta   90.00
_cell.angle_gamma   90.00
#
_symmetry.space_group_name_H-M   'P 1'
#
loop_
_entity.id
_entity.type
_entity.pdbx_description
1 polymer ?
#
loop_
_entity_poly.entity_id
_entity_poly.type
_entity_poly.pdbx_seq_one_letter_code
_entity_poly.pdbx_strand_id
1 'polypeptide(L)'
;MSEPLKVSAIAGTCFAVFGVFIISWSGSSQWLSILYAILAGSGYGLFSVLIKKFNLNGGIPLTRLLMMFGALYLFYPFVTHFQHIEIQWNTTVILNLVALALLPTLIGFYCTTKALVYLSASKVQVTELSEPIFTMVLAWLLLNEVPNQTFFLGAFCIVLGIALINQMLQFKK
;
A
#
# COMPACT_ATOMS: atom_id res chain seq x y z
N MET A 1 8.42 19.73 -11.79
CA MET A 1 7.20 20.13 -12.48
C MET A 1 6.07 20.04 -11.46
N SER A 2 5.75 21.18 -10.84
CA SER A 2 4.82 21.32 -9.73
C SER A 2 3.40 21.19 -10.25
N GLU A 3 2.78 20.01 -10.13
CA GLU A 3 1.34 19.91 -10.31
C GLU A 3 0.69 20.77 -9.23
N PRO A 4 -0.18 21.75 -9.58
CA PRO A 4 -0.91 22.48 -8.57
C PRO A 4 -1.78 21.48 -7.81
N LEU A 5 -1.53 21.34 -6.50
CA LEU A 5 -2.35 20.54 -5.62
C LEU A 5 -3.77 21.13 -5.63
N LYS A 6 -4.64 20.55 -6.46
CA LYS A 6 -6.05 20.89 -6.46
C LYS A 6 -6.62 20.60 -5.08
N VAL A 7 -7.46 21.49 -4.57
CA VAL A 7 -8.12 21.35 -3.26
C VAL A 7 -8.86 20.01 -3.15
N SER A 8 -9.38 19.49 -4.27
CA SER A 8 -10.02 18.16 -4.33
C SER A 8 -9.05 16.99 -4.01
N ALA A 9 -7.77 17.13 -4.34
CA ALA A 9 -6.77 16.10 -4.07
C ALA A 9 -6.38 16.06 -2.59
N ILE A 10 -6.26 17.23 -1.95
CA ILE A 10 -6.02 17.34 -0.51
C ILE A 10 -7.22 16.76 0.25
N ALA A 11 -8.44 17.21 -0.08
CA ALA A 11 -9.66 16.71 0.53
C ALA A 11 -9.79 15.18 0.35
N GLY A 12 -9.59 14.66 -0.87
CA GLY A 12 -9.67 13.23 -1.15
C GLY A 12 -8.65 12.40 -0.33
N THR A 13 -7.42 12.91 -0.21
CA THR A 13 -6.39 12.26 0.61
C THR A 13 -6.77 12.24 2.09
N CYS A 14 -7.26 13.36 2.64
CA CYS A 14 -7.72 13.43 4.02
C CYS A 14 -8.85 12.44 4.32
N PHE A 15 -9.84 12.35 3.42
CA PHE A 15 -10.95 11.39 3.56
C PHE A 15 -10.47 9.93 3.53
N ALA A 16 -9.55 9.60 2.61
CA ALA A 16 -9.02 8.25 2.52
C ALA A 16 -8.20 7.86 3.77
N VAL A 17 -7.33 8.77 4.25
CA VAL A 17 -6.55 8.56 5.48
C VAL A 17 -7.47 8.40 6.70
N PHE A 18 -8.53 9.22 6.78
CA PHE A 18 -9.52 9.11 7.86
C PHE A 18 -10.28 7.77 7.82
N GLY A 19 -10.62 7.30 6.61
CA GLY A 19 -11.26 5.99 6.44
C GLY A 19 -10.36 4.83 6.90
N VAL A 20 -9.07 4.85 6.53
CA VAL A 20 -8.10 3.85 7.01
C VAL A 20 -7.91 3.92 8.51
N PHE A 21 -7.87 5.12 9.09
CA PHE A 21 -7.80 5.31 10.54
C PHE A 21 -8.97 4.65 11.28
N ILE A 22 -10.19 4.78 10.76
CA ILE A 22 -11.38 4.13 11.33
C ILE A 22 -11.27 2.60 11.28
N ILE A 23 -10.76 2.05 10.17
CA ILE A 23 -10.65 0.59 9.99
C ILE A 23 -9.55 0.00 10.89
N SER A 24 -8.40 0.66 10.97
CA SER A 24 -7.19 0.09 11.56
C SER A 24 -6.96 0.46 13.04
N TRP A 25 -7.92 1.11 13.69
CA TRP A 25 -7.78 1.51 15.09
C TRP A 25 -7.83 0.31 16.04
N SER A 26 -6.68 -0.08 16.60
CA SER A 26 -6.55 -1.21 17.52
C SER A 26 -6.25 -0.83 18.98
N GLY A 27 -6.19 0.47 19.32
CA GLY A 27 -6.09 0.96 20.70
C GLY A 27 -4.77 0.71 21.44
N SER A 28 -3.81 -0.02 20.87
CA SER A 28 -2.48 -0.25 21.46
C SER A 28 -1.42 0.63 20.80
N SER A 29 -0.80 1.54 21.54
CA SER A 29 0.23 2.46 21.03
C SER A 29 1.54 2.36 21.81
N GLN A 30 2.50 1.61 21.27
CA GLN A 30 3.89 1.67 21.72
C GLN A 30 4.63 2.74 20.92
N TRP A 31 5.36 3.63 21.61
CA TRP A 31 6.01 4.79 20.98
C TRP A 31 7.00 4.41 19.87
N LEU A 32 7.75 3.31 20.06
CA LEU A 32 8.70 2.81 19.08
C LEU A 32 8.03 2.42 17.76
N SER A 33 6.88 1.75 17.82
CA SER A 33 6.14 1.29 16.63
C SER A 33 5.62 2.47 15.81
N ILE A 34 5.22 3.56 16.46
CA ILE A 34 4.80 4.79 15.79
C ILE A 34 5.97 5.42 15.03
N LEU A 35 7.16 5.48 15.64
CA LEU A 35 8.36 6.00 14.98
C LEU A 35 8.73 5.18 13.73
N TYR A 36 8.70 3.85 13.83
CA TYR A 36 8.95 2.99 12.67
C TYR A 36 7.87 3.12 11.60
N ALA A 37 6.61 3.28 11.96
CA ALA A 37 5.52 3.52 11.01
C ALA A 37 5.69 4.86 10.26
N ILE A 38 6.09 5.93 10.95
CA ILE A 38 6.36 7.24 10.34
C ILE A 38 7.55 7.14 9.38
N LEU A 39 8.64 6.47 9.78
CA LEU A 39 9.81 6.27 8.92
C LEU A 39 9.47 5.44 7.68
N ALA A 40 8.71 4.35 7.83
CA ALA A 40 8.28 3.52 6.71
C ALA A 40 7.36 4.29 5.75
N GLY A 41 6.34 4.98 6.28
CA GLY A 41 5.38 5.74 5.49
C GLY A 41 6.03 6.92 4.75
N SER A 42 6.92 7.65 5.41
CA SER A 42 7.67 8.74 4.78
C SER A 42 8.65 8.23 3.72
N GLY A 43 9.33 7.10 3.97
CA GLY A 43 10.21 6.45 3.00
C GLY A 43 9.47 6.02 1.74
N TYR A 44 8.32 5.36 1.88
CA TYR A 44 7.50 4.93 0.76
C TYR A 44 6.89 6.12 -0.01
N GLY A 45 6.41 7.14 0.71
CA GLY A 45 5.93 8.39 0.11
C GLY A 45 7.02 9.11 -0.70
N LEU A 46 8.22 9.26 -0.14
CA LEU A 46 9.35 9.88 -0.83
C LEU A 46 9.75 9.07 -2.07
N PHE A 47 9.79 7.74 -1.97
CA PHE A 47 10.05 6.84 -3.10
C PHE A 47 9.11 7.09 -4.28
N SER A 48 7.80 7.16 -4.04
CA SER A 48 6.80 7.41 -5.10
C SER A 48 7.02 8.77 -5.80
N VAL A 49 7.38 9.80 -5.02
CA VAL A 49 7.68 11.14 -5.54
C VAL A 49 8.99 11.16 -6.31
N LEU A 50 10.03 10.46 -5.86
CA LEU A 50 11.32 10.39 -6.55
C LEU A 50 11.22 9.67 -7.90
N ILE A 51 10.48 8.55 -7.98
CA ILE A 51 10.20 7.87 -9.27
C ILE A 51 9.62 8.86 -10.27
N LYS A 52 8.63 9.65 -9.84
CA LYS A 52 7.98 10.64 -10.70
C LYS A 52 8.92 11.81 -11.02
N LYS A 53 9.66 12.31 -10.04
CA LYS A 53 10.57 13.47 -10.20
C LYS A 53 11.68 13.19 -11.20
N PHE A 54 12.22 11.97 -11.20
CA PHE A 54 13.28 11.56 -12.13
C PHE A 54 12.74 10.95 -13.43
N ASN A 55 11.41 10.92 -13.63
CA ASN A 55 10.76 10.27 -14.77
C ASN A 55 11.33 8.88 -15.05
N LEU A 56 11.58 8.11 -13.98
CA LEU A 56 12.10 6.76 -14.14
C LEU A 56 11.09 5.93 -14.93
N ASN A 57 11.55 5.25 -15.98
CA ASN A 57 10.71 4.37 -16.77
C ASN A 57 10.17 3.25 -15.86
N GLY A 58 8.92 3.41 -15.42
CA GLY A 58 8.21 2.40 -14.66
C GLY A 58 8.08 1.12 -15.49
N GLY A 59 8.23 -0.02 -14.83
CA GLY A 59 8.17 -1.34 -15.45
C GLY A 59 9.30 -2.27 -14.97
N ILE A 60 9.48 -3.36 -15.73
CA ILE A 60 10.33 -4.50 -15.36
C ILE A 60 11.74 -4.11 -14.86
N PRO A 61 12.52 -3.21 -15.52
CA PRO A 61 13.88 -2.91 -15.05
C PRO A 61 13.90 -2.22 -13.68
N LEU A 62 12.99 -1.28 -13.44
CA LEU A 62 12.88 -0.59 -12.16
C LEU A 62 12.40 -1.55 -11.07
N THR A 63 11.35 -2.33 -11.33
CA THR A 63 10.84 -3.32 -10.38
C THR A 63 11.92 -4.35 -10.03
N ARG A 64 12.68 -4.84 -11.03
CA ARG A 64 13.77 -5.79 -10.80
C ARG A 64 14.86 -5.22 -9.89
N LEU A 65 15.26 -3.96 -10.12
CA LEU A 65 16.25 -3.29 -9.28
C LEU A 65 15.75 -3.13 -7.84
N LEU A 66 14.50 -2.70 -7.66
CA LEU A 66 13.87 -2.55 -6.35
C LEU A 66 13.80 -3.90 -5.61
N MET A 67 13.44 -4.97 -6.30
CA MET A 67 13.39 -6.32 -5.73
C MET A 67 14.78 -6.84 -5.37
N MET A 68 15.81 -6.55 -6.16
CA MET A 68 17.18 -6.91 -5.82
C MET A 68 17.64 -6.19 -4.54
N PHE A 69 17.44 -4.88 -4.43
CA PHE A 69 17.77 -4.14 -3.22
C PHE A 69 16.95 -4.60 -2.01
N GLY A 70 15.66 -4.86 -2.19
CA GLY A 70 14.78 -5.40 -1.14
C GLY A 70 15.26 -6.77 -0.64
N ALA A 71 15.64 -7.67 -1.55
CA ALA A 71 16.20 -8.97 -1.20
C ALA A 71 17.53 -8.85 -0.44
N LEU A 72 18.44 -7.97 -0.87
CA LEU A 72 19.69 -7.71 -0.16
C LEU A 72 19.45 -7.12 1.24
N TYR A 73 18.51 -6.18 1.34
CA TYR A 73 18.13 -5.58 2.62
C TYR A 73 17.55 -6.62 3.59
N LEU A 74 16.67 -7.50 3.10
CA LEU A 74 16.07 -8.58 3.89
C LEU A 74 17.03 -9.75 4.18
N PHE A 75 18.13 -9.87 3.43
CA PHE A 75 19.13 -10.91 3.67
C PHE A 75 19.82 -10.75 5.03
N TYR A 76 20.08 -9.50 5.47
CA TYR A 76 20.70 -9.23 6.76
C TYR A 76 19.86 -9.70 7.98
N PRO A 77 18.57 -9.31 8.13
CA PRO A 77 17.73 -9.84 9.20
C PRO A 77 17.50 -11.34 9.07
N PHE A 78 17.46 -11.87 7.84
CA PHE A 78 17.36 -13.31 7.61
C PHE A 78 18.54 -14.05 8.23
N VAL A 79 19.79 -13.70 7.92
CA VAL A 79 20.97 -14.39 8.46
C VAL A 79 21.10 -14.26 9.98
N THR A 80 20.76 -13.09 10.54
CA THR A 80 20.92 -12.82 11.98
C THR A 80 19.87 -13.49 12.85
N HIS A 81 18.65 -13.68 12.36
CA HIS A 81 17.54 -14.24 13.15
C HIS A 81 17.14 -15.66 12.74
N PHE A 82 17.79 -16.25 11.73
CA PHE A 82 17.45 -17.58 11.21
C PHE A 82 17.47 -18.67 12.28
N GLN A 83 18.39 -18.59 13.25
CA GLN A 83 18.56 -19.61 14.29
C GLN A 83 17.38 -19.69 15.27
N HIS A 84 16.50 -18.68 15.32
CA HIS A 84 15.34 -18.65 16.20
C HIS A 84 14.03 -19.10 15.52
N ILE A 85 14.07 -19.45 14.22
CA ILE A 85 12.87 -19.77 13.45
C ILE A 85 12.81 -21.28 13.19
N GLU A 86 12.05 -22.01 14.02
CA GLU A 86 11.71 -23.40 13.74
C GLU A 86 10.61 -23.47 12.65
N ILE A 87 11.02 -23.38 11.38
CA ILE A 87 10.07 -23.46 10.26
C ILE A 87 9.72 -24.93 10.02
N GLN A 88 8.45 -25.29 10.23
CA GLN A 88 7.91 -26.55 9.73
C GLN A 88 7.67 -26.46 8.22
N TRP A 89 8.65 -26.93 7.45
CA TRP A 89 8.57 -26.95 6.00
C TRP A 89 7.46 -27.88 5.53
N ASN A 90 6.35 -27.28 5.09
CA ASN A 90 5.21 -27.95 4.48
C ASN A 90 5.00 -27.39 3.06
N THR A 91 4.51 -28.22 2.14
CA THR A 91 4.15 -27.84 0.77
C THR A 91 3.23 -26.62 0.74
N THR A 92 2.30 -26.51 1.70
CA THR A 92 1.42 -25.33 1.83
C THR A 92 2.20 -24.05 2.14
N VAL A 93 3.20 -24.11 3.03
CA VAL A 93 4.03 -22.95 3.37
C VAL A 93 4.84 -22.49 2.16
N ILE A 94 5.43 -23.43 1.43
CA ILE A 94 6.19 -23.13 0.21
C ILE A 94 5.26 -22.49 -0.83
N LEU A 95 4.06 -23.03 -1.04
CA LEU A 95 3.09 -22.48 -1.98
C LEU A 95 2.67 -21.06 -1.60
N ASN A 96 2.40 -20.80 -0.31
CA ASN A 96 2.05 -19.46 0.18
C ASN A 96 3.20 -18.47 0.02
N LEU A 97 4.44 -18.87 0.29
CA LEU A 97 5.62 -18.04 0.08
C LEU A 97 5.83 -17.68 -1.40
N VAL A 98 5.68 -18.65 -2.29
CA VAL A 98 5.76 -18.43 -3.74
C VAL A 98 4.63 -17.51 -4.20
N ALA A 99 3.40 -17.71 -3.70
CA ALA A 99 2.27 -16.85 -4.01
C ALA A 99 2.51 -15.41 -3.56
N LEU A 100 3.01 -15.20 -2.33
CA LEU A 100 3.37 -13.87 -1.81
C LEU A 100 4.48 -13.21 -2.64
N ALA A 101 5.54 -13.93 -2.98
CA ALA A 101 6.65 -13.38 -3.76
C ALA A 101 6.22 -12.99 -5.19
N LEU A 102 5.32 -13.74 -5.81
CA LEU A 102 4.89 -13.47 -7.19
C LEU A 102 3.77 -12.45 -7.26
N LEU A 103 2.71 -12.60 -6.46
CA LEU A 103 1.48 -11.80 -6.57
C LEU A 103 1.65 -10.39 -5.98
N PRO A 104 1.65 -10.18 -4.65
CA PRO A 104 1.76 -8.83 -4.10
C PRO A 104 3.15 -8.22 -4.31
N THR A 105 4.22 -9.02 -4.27
CA THR A 105 5.58 -8.47 -4.37
C THR A 105 5.96 -8.14 -5.82
N LEU A 106 6.05 -9.12 -6.73
CA LEU A 106 6.48 -8.85 -8.10
C LEU A 106 5.40 -8.14 -8.93
N ILE A 107 4.20 -8.70 -9.01
CA ILE A 107 3.12 -8.15 -9.83
C ILE A 107 2.60 -6.84 -9.22
N GLY A 108 2.39 -6.80 -7.90
CA GLY A 108 1.94 -5.58 -7.21
C GLY A 108 2.87 -4.39 -7.42
N PHE A 109 4.18 -4.53 -7.15
CA PHE A 109 5.13 -3.45 -7.39
C PHE A 109 5.30 -3.10 -8.87
N TYR A 110 5.19 -4.07 -9.78
CA TYR A 110 5.18 -3.77 -11.21
C TYR A 110 3.98 -2.89 -11.56
N CYS A 111 2.79 -3.23 -11.09
CA CYS A 111 1.58 -2.42 -11.28
C CYS A 111 1.71 -1.03 -10.67
N THR A 112 2.19 -0.88 -9.43
CA THR A 112 2.41 0.43 -8.79
C THR A 112 3.41 1.28 -9.57
N THR A 113 4.58 0.72 -9.90
CA THR A 113 5.60 1.47 -10.65
C THR A 113 5.13 1.87 -12.05
N LYS A 114 4.33 1.03 -12.72
CA LYS A 114 3.65 1.39 -13.97
C LYS A 114 2.59 2.46 -13.76
N ALA A 115 1.77 2.36 -12.72
CA ALA A 115 0.76 3.37 -12.40
C ALA A 115 1.38 4.75 -12.15
N LEU A 116 2.53 4.81 -11.49
CA LEU A 116 3.29 6.05 -11.27
C LEU A 116 3.78 6.72 -12.56
N VAL A 117 3.90 5.99 -13.68
CA VAL A 117 4.20 6.59 -14.98
C VAL A 117 2.99 7.37 -15.50
N TYR A 118 1.79 6.79 -15.40
CA TYR A 118 0.56 7.35 -15.98
C TYR A 118 -0.19 8.32 -15.06
N LEU A 119 -0.07 8.16 -13.75
CA LEU A 119 -0.78 8.94 -12.74
C LEU A 119 0.20 9.73 -11.87
N SER A 120 -0.32 10.71 -11.13
CA SER A 120 0.48 11.42 -10.12
C SER A 120 0.65 10.55 -8.88
N ALA A 121 1.77 10.75 -8.15
CA ALA A 121 2.09 9.97 -6.96
C ALA A 121 0.94 9.96 -5.95
N SER A 122 0.33 11.12 -5.68
CA SER A 122 -0.81 11.22 -4.76
C SER A 122 -2.01 10.39 -5.19
N LYS A 123 -2.33 10.32 -6.50
CA LYS A 123 -3.44 9.50 -6.99
C LYS A 123 -3.17 8.01 -6.83
N VAL A 124 -1.94 7.57 -7.09
CA VAL A 124 -1.53 6.17 -6.89
C VAL A 124 -1.64 5.82 -5.42
N GLN A 125 -1.03 6.60 -4.52
CA GLN A 125 -1.07 6.32 -3.07
C GLN A 125 -2.50 6.29 -2.52
N VAL A 126 -3.37 7.22 -2.91
CA VAL A 126 -4.77 7.21 -2.42
C VAL A 126 -5.55 6.02 -2.97
N THR A 127 -5.24 5.56 -4.18
CA THR A 127 -5.85 4.35 -4.74
C THR A 127 -5.37 3.09 -4.02
N GLU A 128 -4.10 3.03 -3.61
CA GLU A 128 -3.56 1.94 -2.78
C GLU A 128 -4.25 1.84 -1.42
N LEU A 129 -4.77 2.94 -0.86
CA LEU A 129 -5.58 2.89 0.37
C LEU A 129 -6.91 2.10 0.22
N SER A 130 -7.26 1.65 -0.98
CA SER A 130 -8.37 0.69 -1.18
C SER A 130 -8.03 -0.75 -0.77
N GLU A 131 -6.75 -1.06 -0.48
CA GLU A 131 -6.31 -2.39 -0.04
C GLU A 131 -7.14 -3.01 1.09
N PRO A 132 -7.49 -2.30 2.18
CA PRO A 132 -8.31 -2.88 3.25
C PRO A 132 -9.70 -3.31 2.78
N ILE A 133 -10.24 -2.64 1.76
CA ILE A 133 -11.55 -2.98 1.18
C ILE A 133 -11.47 -4.32 0.46
N PHE A 134 -10.49 -4.47 -0.43
CA PHE A 134 -10.28 -5.73 -1.15
C PHE A 134 -9.88 -6.86 -0.21
N THR A 135 -9.05 -6.56 0.80
CA THR A 135 -8.64 -7.52 1.82
C THR A 135 -9.85 -8.06 2.59
N MET A 136 -10.75 -7.19 3.04
CA MET A 136 -11.97 -7.61 3.74
C MET A 136 -12.92 -8.40 2.82
N VAL A 137 -13.06 -8.02 1.55
CA VAL A 137 -13.88 -8.78 0.59
C VAL A 137 -13.32 -10.19 0.42
N LEU A 138 -12.00 -10.33 0.27
CA LEU A 138 -11.35 -11.63 0.17
C LEU A 138 -11.44 -12.42 1.49
N ALA A 139 -11.28 -11.77 2.64
CA ALA A 139 -11.43 -12.40 3.96
C ALA A 139 -12.86 -12.91 4.18
N TRP A 140 -13.88 -12.15 3.76
CA TRP A 140 -15.26 -12.59 3.81
C TRP A 140 -15.51 -13.80 2.90
N LEU A 141 -15.00 -13.79 1.66
CA LEU A 141 -15.22 -14.87 0.69
C LEU A 141 -14.43 -16.15 0.99
N LEU A 142 -13.19 -16.03 1.46
CA LEU A 142 -12.26 -17.16 1.63
C LEU A 142 -12.19 -17.64 3.08
N LEU A 143 -12.32 -16.74 4.06
CA LEU A 143 -12.18 -17.04 5.49
C LEU A 143 -13.53 -16.96 6.24
N ASN A 144 -14.62 -16.55 5.58
CA ASN A 144 -15.93 -16.32 6.19
C ASN A 144 -15.91 -15.29 7.34
N GLU A 145 -14.98 -14.33 7.30
CA GLU A 145 -14.93 -13.24 8.27
C GLU A 145 -16.04 -12.21 8.01
N VAL A 146 -16.80 -11.84 9.05
CA VAL A 146 -17.91 -10.89 8.90
C VAL A 146 -17.42 -9.45 9.12
N PRO A 147 -17.61 -8.54 8.14
CA PRO A 147 -17.20 -7.15 8.30
C PRO A 147 -18.00 -6.43 9.40
N ASN A 148 -17.30 -5.67 10.23
CA ASN A 148 -17.92 -4.87 11.29
C ASN A 148 -18.54 -3.58 10.72
N GLN A 149 -19.46 -2.94 11.46
CA GLN A 149 -20.08 -1.66 11.09
C GLN A 149 -19.04 -0.54 10.88
N THR A 150 -17.96 -0.54 11.66
CA THR A 150 -16.84 0.41 11.52
C THR A 150 -16.12 0.25 10.19
N PHE A 151 -16.04 -0.98 9.66
CA PHE A 151 -15.45 -1.24 8.35
C PHE A 151 -16.25 -0.56 7.24
N PHE A 152 -17.58 -0.64 7.26
CA PHE A 152 -18.42 0.01 6.25
C PHE A 152 -18.25 1.53 6.23
N LEU A 153 -18.15 2.16 7.41
CA LEU A 153 -17.92 3.60 7.52
C LEU A 153 -16.54 3.98 6.95
N GLY A 154 -15.49 3.24 7.32
CA GLY A 154 -14.15 3.49 6.80
C GLY A 154 -14.02 3.23 5.30
N ALA A 155 -14.63 2.15 4.80
CA ALA A 155 -14.66 1.81 3.38
C ALA A 155 -15.38 2.90 2.57
N PHE A 156 -16.50 3.44 3.08
CA PHE A 156 -17.19 4.56 2.47
C PHE A 156 -16.30 5.81 2.38
N CYS A 157 -15.59 6.16 3.46
CA CYS A 157 -14.64 7.28 3.46
C CYS A 157 -13.49 7.09 2.45
N ILE A 158 -12.94 5.86 2.32
CA ILE A 158 -11.90 5.54 1.33
C ILE A 158 -12.43 5.70 -0.09
N VAL A 159 -13.60 5.13 -0.40
CA VAL A 159 -14.22 5.22 -1.74
C VAL A 159 -14.51 6.68 -2.11
N LEU A 160 -15.04 7.47 -1.17
CA LEU A 160 -15.23 8.90 -1.37
C LEU A 160 -13.89 9.63 -1.62
N GLY A 161 -12.85 9.32 -0.85
CA GLY A 161 -11.51 9.89 -1.03
C GLY A 161 -10.95 9.64 -2.43
N ILE A 162 -11.09 8.40 -2.92
CA ILE A 162 -10.69 7.99 -4.28
C ILE A 162 -11.52 8.71 -5.35
N ALA A 163 -12.84 8.82 -5.16
CA ALA A 163 -13.71 9.51 -6.11
C ALA A 163 -13.39 11.02 -6.23
N LEU A 164 -13.06 11.67 -5.10
CA LEU A 164 -12.70 13.08 -5.03
C LEU A 164 -11.33 13.37 -5.68
N ILE A 165 -10.31 12.57 -5.38
CA ILE A 165 -8.96 12.79 -5.95
C ILE A 165 -8.92 12.54 -7.46
N ASN A 166 -9.71 11.58 -7.94
CA ASN A 166 -9.84 11.28 -9.36
C ASN A 166 -10.77 12.26 -10.10
N GLN A 167 -11.36 13.24 -9.40
CA GLN A 167 -12.31 14.21 -9.97
C GLN A 167 -13.49 13.52 -10.68
N MET A 168 -13.87 12.32 -10.26
CA MET A 168 -15.07 11.64 -10.78
C MET A 168 -16.33 12.37 -10.32
N LEU A 169 -16.28 13.00 -9.15
CA LEU A 169 -17.28 13.91 -8.63
C LEU A 169 -16.94 15.34 -9.05
N GLN A 170 -17.08 15.67 -10.34
CA GLN A 170 -17.06 17.08 -10.75
C GLN A 170 -18.36 17.73 -10.29
N PHE A 171 -18.30 18.55 -9.25
CA PHE A 171 -19.28 19.63 -9.10
C PHE A 171 -19.05 20.59 -10.26
N LYS A 172 -19.79 20.36 -11.34
CA LYS A 172 -19.92 21.27 -12.46
C LYS A 172 -20.36 22.62 -11.88
N LYS A 173 -19.46 23.59 -11.92
CA LYS A 173 -19.83 25.00 -11.89
C LYS A 173 -19.64 25.54 -13.30
#